data_AF-S9V7J1-F1
#
_entry.id   AF-S9V7J1-F1
#
_cell.length_a   1.000
_cell.length_b   1.000
_cell.length_c   1.000
_cell.angle_alpha   90.00
_cell.angle_beta   90.00
_cell.angle_gamma   90.00
#
_symmetry.space_group_name_H-M   'P 1'
#
loop_
_entity.id
_entity.type
_entity.pdbx_description
1 polymer ?
#
loop_
_entity_poly.entity_id
_entity_poly.type
_entity_poly.pdbx_seq_one_letter_code
_entity_poly.pdbx_strand_id
1 'polypeptide(L)' 'MCILADDCEDEEYKKLVTALAKQGNIDLINVESREKLAAWAGLTRTNTEGKEKILKCSSVAIRDFGERSKALDFLMAQLQ' A
#
# COMPACT_ATOMS: atom_id res chain seq x y z
N MET A 1 7.46 0.78 5.96
CA MET A 1 7.29 0.50 4.52
C MET A 1 6.11 1.30 3.99
N CYS A 2 6.19 1.81 2.77
CA CYS A 2 5.09 2.53 2.12
C CYS A 2 4.76 1.87 0.78
N ILE A 3 3.47 1.78 0.46
CA ILE A 3 2.97 1.25 -0.80
C ILE A 3 2.15 2.33 -1.47
N LEU A 4 2.41 2.59 -2.75
CA LEU A 4 1.75 3.63 -3.55
C LEU A 4 1.11 3.01 -4.79
N ALA A 5 -0.12 3.42 -5.10
CA ALA A 5 -0.80 2.99 -6.33
C ALA A 5 -0.39 3.88 -7.53
N ASP A 6 0.06 3.25 -8.62
CA ASP A 6 0.41 3.93 -9.87
C ASP A 6 -0.80 4.46 -10.62
N ASP A 7 -1.97 3.86 -10.43
CA ASP A 7 -3.26 4.37 -10.91
C ASP A 7 -3.75 5.60 -10.11
N CYS A 8 -2.94 6.24 -9.26
CA CYS A 8 -3.32 7.55 -8.70
C CYS A 8 -3.21 8.65 -9.77
N GLU A 9 -4.32 9.33 -10.06
CA GLU A 9 -4.37 10.40 -11.08
C GLU A 9 -3.62 11.68 -10.69
N ASP A 10 -3.37 11.86 -9.38
CA ASP A 10 -2.70 13.05 -8.85
C ASP A 10 -1.18 12.85 -8.81
N GLU A 11 -0.46 13.50 -9.73
CA GLU A 11 1.00 13.46 -9.77
C GLU A 11 1.65 14.15 -8.57
N GLU A 12 1.07 15.24 -8.05
CA GLU A 12 1.63 15.95 -6.90
C GLU A 12 1.57 15.07 -5.66
N TYR A 13 0.48 14.31 -5.50
CA TYR A 13 0.34 13.31 -4.46
C TYR A 13 1.44 12.24 -4.53
N LYS A 14 1.69 11.67 -5.72
CA LYS A 14 2.77 10.68 -5.91
C LYS A 14 4.14 11.26 -5.58
N LYS A 15 4.42 12.48 -6.02
CA LYS A 15 5.68 13.17 -5.75
C LYS A 15 5.87 13.42 -4.26
N LEU A 16 4.82 13.87 -3.57
CA LEU A 16 4.85 14.10 -2.12
C LEU A 16 5.12 12.82 -1.34
N VAL A 17 4.39 11.73 -1.62
CA VAL A 17 4.60 10.44 -0.92
C VAL A 17 6.00 9.90 -1.19
N THR A 18 6.48 9.99 -2.43
CA THR A 18 7.83 9.55 -2.79
C THR A 18 8.92 10.37 -2.08
N ALA A 19 8.76 11.69 -2.00
CA ALA A 19 9.70 12.57 -1.32
C ALA A 19 9.74 12.28 0.19
N LEU A 20 8.57 12.10 0.82
CA LEU A 20 8.47 11.77 2.24
C LEU A 20 9.07 10.38 2.54
N ALA A 21 8.82 9.39 1.69
CA ALA A 21 9.40 8.06 1.84
C ALA A 21 10.94 8.09 1.75
N LYS A 22 11.49 8.83 0.77
CA LYS A 22 12.93 9.04 0.65
C LYS A 22 13.53 9.76 1.85
N GLN A 23 12.90 10.82 2.33
CA GLN A 23 13.38 11.59 3.49
C GLN A 23 13.36 10.76 4.77
N GLY A 24 12.35 9.90 4.94
CA GLY A 24 12.21 9.01 6.09
C GLY A 24 13.04 7.73 6.01
N ASN A 25 13.79 7.51 4.93
CA ASN A 25 14.48 6.25 4.62
C ASN A 25 13.51 5.04 4.71
N ILE A 26 12.33 5.18 4.11
CA ILE A 26 11.28 4.17 4.09
C ILE A 26 11.23 3.54 2.70
N ASP A 27 11.26 2.21 2.63
CA ASP A 27 11.09 1.49 1.38
C ASP A 27 9.72 1.78 0.75
N LEU A 28 9.74 2.18 -0.51
CA LEU A 28 8.55 2.50 -1.31
C LEU A 28 8.31 1.39 -2.34
N ILE A 29 7.10 0.82 -2.33
CA ILE A 29 6.65 -0.18 -3.29
C ILE A 29 5.54 0.41 -4.14
N ASN A 30 5.63 0.24 -5.45
CA ASN A 30 4.59 0.67 -6.38
C ASN A 30 3.68 -0.50 -6.77
N VAL A 31 2.37 -0.26 -6.82
CA VAL A 31 1.35 -1.25 -7.19
C VAL A 31 0.48 -0.67 -8.30
N GLU A 32 0.13 -1.47 -9.30
CA GLU A 32 -0.57 -1.00 -10.49
C GLU A 32 -1.97 -0.42 -10.20
N SER A 33 -2.74 -1.03 -9.28
CA SER A 33 -4.17 -0.71 -9.09
C SER A 33 -4.52 -0.37 -7.64
N ARG A 34 -5.23 0.75 -7.46
CA ARG A 34 -5.78 1.21 -6.17
C ARG A 34 -6.85 0.29 -5.57
N GLU A 35 -7.51 -0.52 -6.39
CA GLU A 35 -8.51 -1.50 -5.93
C GLU A 35 -7.83 -2.76 -5.39
N LYS A 36 -6.79 -3.25 -6.07
CA LYS A 36 -5.96 -4.37 -5.57
C LYS A 36 -5.31 -3.99 -4.23
N LEU A 37 -4.76 -2.78 -4.13
CA LEU A 37 -4.15 -2.29 -2.90
C LEU A 37 -5.14 -2.22 -1.74
N ALA A 38 -6.36 -1.73 -2.01
CA ALA A 38 -7.42 -1.69 -1.00
C ALA A 38 -7.84 -3.09 -0.54
N ALA A 39 -7.95 -4.05 -1.46
CA ALA A 39 -8.24 -5.43 -1.11
C ALA A 39 -7.15 -6.04 -0.22
N TRP A 40 -5.86 -5.80 -0.51
CA TRP A 40 -4.73 -6.26 0.32
C TRP A 40 -4.72 -5.62 1.71
N ALA A 41 -5.11 -4.34 1.79
CA ALA A 41 -5.27 -3.63 3.06
C ALA A 41 -6.52 -4.07 3.85
N GLY A 42 -7.35 -4.97 3.30
CA GLY A 42 -8.59 -5.40 3.93
C GLY A 42 -9.70 -4.35 3.92
N LEU A 43 -9.59 -3.32 3.07
CA LEU A 43 -10.60 -2.27 2.91
C LEU A 43 -11.79 -2.78 2.08
N THR A 44 -12.56 -3.66 2.70
CA THR A 44 -13.81 -4.19 2.15
C THR A 44 -14.97 -3.70 3.00
N ARG A 45 -16.04 -3.24 2.34
CA ARG A 45 -17.27 -2.84 3.03
C ARG A 45 -18.42 -3.72 2.53
N THR A 46 -19.04 -4.45 3.44
CA THR A 46 -20.26 -5.21 3.16
C THR A 46 -21.44 -4.24 3.14
N ASN A 47 -22.20 -4.23 2.05
CA ASN A 47 -23.46 -3.49 1.98
C ASN A 47 -24.60 -4.32 2.60
N THR A 48 -25.72 -3.68 2.95
CA THR A 48 -26.89 -4.36 3.55
C THR A 48 -27.48 -5.51 2.72
N GLU A 49 -27.17 -5.55 1.42
CA GLU A 49 -27.57 -6.62 0.48
C GLU A 49 -26.58 -7.80 0.43
N GLY A 50 -25.54 -7.82 1.28
CA GLY A 50 -24.55 -8.90 1.33
C GLY A 50 -23.48 -8.87 0.23
N LYS A 51 -23.49 -7.86 -0.66
CA LYS A 51 -22.41 -7.66 -1.64
C LYS A 51 -21.24 -6.91 -1.01
N GLU A 52 -20.04 -7.44 -1.24
CA GLU A 52 -18.78 -6.80 -0.87
C GLU A 52 -18.44 -5.69 -1.86
N LYS A 53 -18.32 -4.46 -1.36
CA LYS A 53 -17.81 -3.34 -2.14
C LYS A 53 -16.33 -3.14 -1.82
N ILE A 54 -15.49 -3.32 -2.83
CA ILE A 54 -14.07 -3.00 -2.77
C ILE A 54 -13.94 -1.47 -2.76
N LEU A 55 -13.22 -0.94 -1.77
CA LEU A 55 -12.89 0.48 -1.70
C LEU A 55 -11.64 0.77 -2.55
N LYS A 56 -11.31 2.05 -2.72
CA LYS A 56 -10.11 2.47 -3.44
C LYS A 56 -9.10 3.02 -2.43
N CYS A 57 -7.83 2.61 -2.56
CA CYS A 57 -6.75 3.06 -1.70
C CYS A 57 -5.58 3.57 -2.54
N SER A 58 -5.18 4.82 -2.34
CA SER A 58 -4.09 5.43 -3.10
C SER A 58 -2.71 5.12 -2.51
N SER A 59 -2.60 5.03 -1.18
CA SER A 59 -1.35 4.67 -0.51
C SER A 59 -1.62 3.99 0.84
N VAL A 60 -0.69 3.13 1.24
CA VAL A 60 -0.71 2.42 2.53
C VAL A 60 0.66 2.55 3.18
N ALA A 61 0.69 2.92 4.46
CA ALA A 61 1.91 2.95 5.26
C ALA A 61 1.85 1.86 6.32
N ILE A 62 2.81 0.94 6.28
CA ILE A 62 2.95 -0.13 7.27
C ILE A 62 3.98 0.31 8.30
N ARG A 63 3.50 0.50 9.53
CA ARG A 63 4.31 0.88 10.70
C ARG A 63 4.85 -0.34 11.44
N ASP A 64 4.03 -1.37 11.59
CA ASP A 64 4.37 -2.59 12.28
C ASP A 64 3.83 -3.78 11.50
N PHE A 65 4.69 -4.79 11.28
CA PHE A 65 4.34 -6.04 10.63
C PHE A 65 3.93 -7.12 11.64
N GLY A 66 4.10 -6.86 12.94
CA GLY A 66 3.90 -7.83 14.01
C GLY A 66 5.01 -8.88 14.01
N GLU A 67 4.67 -10.11 13.61
CA GLU A 67 5.61 -11.23 13.64
C GLU A 67 6.52 -11.26 12.41
N ARG A 68 7.81 -11.53 12.63
CA ARG A 68 8.74 -11.83 11.53
C ARG A 68 8.41 -13.18 10.93
N SER A 69 7.89 -13.15 9.71
CA SER A 69 7.63 -14.34 8.90
C SER A 69 8.70 -14.51 7.81
N LYS A 70 8.86 -15.73 7.29
CA LYS A 70 9.79 -16.00 6.18
C LYS A 70 9.49 -15.15 4.94
N ALA A 71 8.23 -14.81 4.71
CA ALA A 71 7.82 -13.94 3.62
C ALA A 71 8.28 -12.50 3.83
N LEU A 72 8.24 -12.02 5.08
CA LEU A 72 8.75 -10.69 5.44
C LEU A 72 10.27 -10.60 5.24
N ASP A 73 11.01 -11.62 5.67
CA ASP A 73 12.47 -11.67 5.47
C ASP A 73 12.84 -11.68 3.99
N PHE A 74 12.12 -12.45 3.18
CA PHE A 74 12.30 -12.45 1.72
C PHE A 74 12.01 -11.07 1.11
N LEU A 75 10.91 -10.43 1.51
CA LEU A 75 10.53 -9.11 1.02
C LEU A 75 11.57 -8.05 1.40
N MET A 76 12.04 -8.03 2.65
CA MET A 76 13.06 -7.10 3.11
C MET A 76 14.39 -7.30 2.38
N ALA A 77 14.77 -8.54 2.06
CA ALA A 77 15.99 -8.82 1.31
C ALA A 77 15.94 -8.38 -0.16
N GLN A 78 14.75 -8.23 -0.75
CA GLN A 78 14.57 -7.75 -2.13
C GLN A 78 14.44 -6.21 -2.22
N LEU A 79 14.23 -5.54 -1.09
CA LEU A 79 14.08 -4.07 -1.01
C LEU A 79 15.39 -3.35 -0.66
N GLN A 80 16.45 -4.09 -0.29
CA GLN A 80 17.81 -3.59 -0.08
C GLN A 80 18.58 -3.45 -1.39
#